data_AF-A0A7Y3BIZ5-F1
#
_entry.id   AF-A0A7Y3BIZ5-F1
#
_cell.length_a   1.000
_cell.length_b   1.000
_cell.length_c   1.000
_cell.angle_alpha   90.00
_cell.angle_beta   90.00
_cell.angle_gamma   90.00
#
_symmetry.space_group_name_H-M   'P 1'
#
loop_
_entity.id
_entity.type
_entity.pdbx_description
1 polymer ?
#
loop_
_entity_poly.entity_id
_entity_poly.type
_entity_poly.pdbx_seq_one_letter_code
_entity_poly.pdbx_strand_id
1 'polypeptide(L)'
;MKPVEITDDNFESEVLKSDTPVLIDFWAVWCGPCKIIAPIVEELAQEYDGKIKVGKLDVDSNQQTSIKYGVRSIPTLLLFKDGNVKETIIGAVPKKLIVEKLNATV
;
A
#
# COMPACT_ATOMS: atom_id res chain seq x y z
N MET A 1 -3.76 -12.48 6.89
CA MET A 1 -4.66 -12.12 5.76
C MET A 1 -3.91 -12.12 4.43
N LYS A 2 -4.59 -12.15 3.26
CA LYS A 2 -3.97 -11.80 1.96
C LYS A 2 -4.19 -10.30 1.69
N PRO A 3 -3.29 -9.62 0.95
CA PRO A 3 -3.53 -8.23 0.58
C PRO A 3 -4.77 -8.09 -0.30
N VAL A 4 -5.60 -7.11 -0.01
CA VAL A 4 -6.83 -6.80 -0.75
C VAL A 4 -6.48 -6.12 -2.07
N GLU A 5 -7.16 -6.47 -3.15
CA GLU A 5 -7.00 -5.76 -4.42
C GLU A 5 -7.77 -4.43 -4.35
N ILE A 6 -7.02 -3.33 -4.51
CA ILE A 6 -7.57 -1.98 -4.51
C ILE A 6 -7.63 -1.50 -5.94
N THR A 7 -8.81 -1.02 -6.33
CA THR A 7 -9.10 -0.45 -7.64
C THR A 7 -9.58 0.98 -7.50
N ASP A 8 -9.62 1.72 -8.61
CA ASP A 8 -10.17 3.09 -8.64
C ASP A 8 -11.62 3.14 -8.09
N ASP A 9 -12.42 2.09 -8.33
CA ASP A 9 -13.83 2.02 -7.91
C ASP A 9 -14.01 1.74 -6.40
N ASN A 10 -13.12 0.95 -5.81
CA ASN A 10 -13.23 0.54 -4.40
C ASN A 10 -12.33 1.35 -3.46
N PHE A 11 -11.47 2.22 -3.98
CA PHE A 11 -10.51 2.98 -3.20
C PHE A 11 -11.18 3.78 -2.07
N GLU A 12 -12.30 4.44 -2.36
CA GLU A 12 -13.00 5.23 -1.35
C GLU A 12 -13.51 4.37 -0.19
N SER A 13 -14.15 3.24 -0.48
CA SER A 13 -14.70 2.35 0.55
C SER A 13 -13.61 1.59 1.30
N GLU A 14 -12.61 1.07 0.60
CA GLU A 14 -11.59 0.19 1.17
C GLU A 14 -10.48 0.93 1.88
N VAL A 15 -10.18 2.17 1.45
CA VAL A 15 -9.04 2.97 1.93
C VAL A 15 -9.53 4.18 2.72
N LEU A 16 -10.33 5.06 2.09
CA LEU A 16 -10.66 6.35 2.68
C LEU A 16 -11.66 6.24 3.84
N LYS A 17 -12.58 5.27 3.75
CA LYS A 17 -13.59 4.96 4.76
C LYS A 17 -13.21 3.78 5.65
N SER A 18 -11.95 3.33 5.61
CA SER A 18 -11.47 2.25 6.47
C SER A 18 -11.36 2.70 7.92
N ASP A 19 -11.91 1.90 8.84
CA ASP A 19 -11.77 2.13 10.28
C ASP A 19 -10.36 1.83 10.80
N THR A 20 -9.57 1.07 10.04
CA THR A 20 -8.17 0.75 10.34
C THR A 20 -7.23 1.41 9.34
N PRO A 21 -5.99 1.72 9.75
CA PRO A 21 -4.96 2.19 8.83
C PRO A 21 -4.80 1.24 7.63
N VAL A 22 -4.57 1.80 6.45
CA VAL A 22 -4.49 1.04 5.19
C VAL A 22 -3.14 1.28 4.52
N LEU A 23 -2.34 0.23 4.38
CA LEU A 23 -1.10 0.26 3.60
C LEU A 23 -1.40 -0.21 2.18
N ILE A 24 -1.12 0.62 1.17
CA ILE A 24 -1.34 0.29 -0.24
C ILE A 24 0.00 0.15 -0.94
N ASP A 25 0.22 -1.00 -1.57
CA ASP A 25 1.33 -1.25 -2.47
C ASP A 25 0.95 -0.92 -3.92
N PHE A 26 1.55 0.14 -4.46
CA PHE A 26 1.43 0.51 -5.86
C PHE A 26 2.47 -0.25 -6.68
N TRP A 27 1.99 -1.19 -7.48
CA TRP A 27 2.83 -2.14 -8.22
C TRP A 27 2.41 -2.24 -9.70
N ALA A 28 3.22 -2.93 -10.49
CA ALA A 28 2.88 -3.33 -11.86
C ALA A 28 3.56 -4.66 -12.22
N VAL A 29 3.03 -5.38 -13.21
CA VAL A 29 3.54 -6.70 -13.62
C VAL A 29 4.98 -6.62 -14.18
N TRP A 30 5.28 -5.55 -14.90
CA TRP A 30 6.59 -5.28 -15.51
C TRP A 30 7.62 -4.72 -14.51
N CYS A 31 7.21 -4.43 -13.28
CA CYS A 31 8.09 -3.89 -12.25
C CYS A 31 8.92 -4.99 -11.59
N GLY A 32 10.18 -5.13 -12.01
CA GLY A 32 11.14 -6.05 -11.39
C GLY A 32 11.29 -5.85 -9.87
N PRO A 33 11.56 -4.62 -9.37
CA PRO A 33 11.71 -4.35 -7.95
C PRO A 33 10.45 -4.62 -7.11
N CYS A 34 9.25 -4.52 -7.70
CA CYS A 34 8.00 -4.81 -7.01
C CYS A 34 7.90 -6.28 -6.59
N LYS A 35 8.52 -7.20 -7.33
CA LYS A 35 8.56 -8.63 -6.97
C LYS A 35 9.33 -8.90 -5.67
N ILE A 36 10.24 -7.99 -5.27
CA ILE A 36 10.98 -8.08 -4.00
C ILE A 36 10.08 -7.62 -2.84
N ILE A 37 9.23 -6.62 -3.08
CA ILE A 37 8.34 -6.03 -2.07
C ILE A 37 7.08 -6.87 -1.86
N ALA A 38 6.54 -7.51 -2.91
CA ALA A 38 5.36 -8.37 -2.83
C ALA A 38 5.35 -9.37 -1.65
N PRO A 39 6.40 -10.21 -1.44
CA PRO A 39 6.40 -11.13 -0.29
C PRO A 39 6.47 -10.41 1.06
N ILE A 40 7.11 -9.24 1.13
CA ILE A 40 7.19 -8.42 2.35
C ILE A 40 5.81 -7.86 2.69
N VAL A 41 5.08 -7.36 1.69
CA VAL A 41 3.72 -6.83 1.84
C VAL A 41 2.76 -7.95 2.27
N GLU A 42 2.88 -9.14 1.70
CA GLU A 42 2.10 -10.32 2.11
C GLU A 42 2.38 -10.75 3.55
N GLU A 43 3.65 -10.71 3.97
CA GLU A 43 4.04 -11.01 5.35
C GLU A 43 3.47 -9.97 6.33
N LEU A 44 3.56 -8.68 5.98
CA LEU A 44 2.96 -7.60 6.78
C LEU A 44 1.44 -7.72 6.88
N ALA A 45 0.77 -8.17 5.82
CA ALA A 45 -0.67 -8.44 5.83
C ALA A 45 -1.07 -9.61 6.75
N GLN A 46 -0.13 -10.48 7.10
CA GLN A 46 -0.34 -11.53 8.09
C GLN A 46 0.02 -11.06 9.50
N GLU A 47 1.15 -10.37 9.68
CA GLU A 47 1.62 -9.90 10.98
C GLU A 47 0.71 -8.83 11.60
N TYR A 48 0.15 -7.94 10.77
CA TYR A 48 -0.69 -6.83 11.20
C TYR A 48 -2.18 -7.10 10.99
N ASP A 49 -2.57 -8.37 10.86
CA ASP A 49 -3.97 -8.75 10.72
C ASP A 49 -4.82 -8.19 11.86
N GLY A 50 -5.94 -7.56 11.52
CA GLY A 50 -6.81 -6.84 12.46
C GLY A 50 -6.29 -5.48 12.97
N LYS A 51 -5.03 -5.10 12.69
CA LYS A 51 -4.46 -3.79 13.05
C LYS A 51 -4.33 -2.85 11.85
N ILE A 52 -3.89 -3.38 10.72
CA ILE A 52 -3.67 -2.63 9.48
C ILE A 52 -4.25 -3.44 8.33
N LYS A 53 -5.03 -2.77 7.47
CA LYS A 53 -5.45 -3.36 6.21
C LYS A 53 -4.33 -3.20 5.19
N VAL A 54 -3.93 -4.28 4.54
CA VAL A 54 -2.93 -4.22 3.46
C VAL A 54 -3.64 -4.40 2.13
N GLY A 55 -3.44 -3.44 1.24
CA GLY A 55 -3.98 -3.40 -0.11
C GLY A 55 -2.88 -3.37 -1.16
N LYS A 56 -3.21 -3.79 -2.37
CA LYS A 56 -2.33 -3.74 -3.54
C LYS A 56 -3.10 -3.18 -4.72
N LEU A 57 -2.49 -2.22 -5.42
CA LEU A 57 -3.08 -1.47 -6.51
C LEU A 57 -2.15 -1.54 -7.72
N ASP A 58 -2.68 -2.09 -8.82
CA ASP A 58 -1.98 -2.12 -10.09
C ASP A 58 -2.09 -0.74 -10.77
N VAL A 59 -0.96 -0.07 -10.96
CA VAL A 59 -0.93 1.29 -11.51
C VAL A 59 -1.31 1.34 -12.99
N ASP A 60 -1.17 0.24 -13.73
CA ASP A 60 -1.55 0.18 -15.15
C ASP A 60 -3.08 0.21 -15.31
N SER A 61 -3.77 -0.53 -14.44
CA SER A 61 -5.23 -0.66 -14.40
C SER A 61 -5.91 0.49 -13.64
N ASN A 62 -5.20 1.15 -12.71
CA ASN A 62 -5.74 2.14 -11.77
C ASN A 62 -4.96 3.46 -11.85
N GLN A 63 -4.95 4.06 -13.04
CA GLN A 63 -4.19 5.27 -13.32
C GLN A 63 -4.75 6.48 -12.58
N GLN A 64 -6.05 6.56 -12.35
CA GLN A 64 -6.66 7.74 -11.72
C GLN A 64 -6.17 7.89 -10.29
N THR A 65 -6.22 6.80 -9.51
CA THR A 65 -5.69 6.78 -8.13
C THR A 65 -4.19 7.05 -8.12
N SER A 66 -3.44 6.40 -9.02
CA SER A 66 -1.99 6.58 -9.12
C SER A 66 -1.61 8.04 -9.37
N ILE A 67 -2.29 8.72 -10.30
CA ILE A 67 -2.09 10.14 -10.60
C ILE A 67 -2.52 11.01 -9.42
N LYS A 68 -3.68 10.73 -8.82
CA LYS A 68 -4.26 11.50 -7.71
C LYS A 68 -3.33 11.56 -6.50
N TYR A 69 -2.65 10.45 -6.19
CA TYR A 69 -1.70 10.37 -5.07
C TYR A 69 -0.25 10.59 -5.48
N GLY A 70 0.00 11.02 -6.72
CA GLY A 70 1.32 11.43 -7.19
C GLY A 70 2.32 10.27 -7.30
N VAL A 71 1.85 9.06 -7.58
CA VAL A 71 2.71 7.88 -7.76
C VAL A 71 3.43 7.99 -9.11
N ARG A 72 4.70 8.39 -9.05
CA ARG A 72 5.57 8.61 -10.23
C ARG A 72 6.59 7.50 -10.45
N SER A 73 6.75 6.63 -9.47
CA SER A 73 7.71 5.53 -9.46
C SER A 73 7.14 4.37 -8.69
N ILE A 74 7.45 3.15 -9.12
CA ILE A 74 7.02 1.91 -8.45
C ILE A 74 8.24 1.06 -8.09
N PRO A 75 8.20 0.30 -6.98
CA PRO A 75 7.10 0.21 -6.03
C PRO A 75 6.97 1.48 -5.18
N THR A 76 5.74 1.89 -4.85
CA THR A 76 5.46 2.94 -3.87
C THR A 76 4.45 2.41 -2.88
N LEU A 77 4.74 2.55 -1.58
CA LEU A 77 3.81 2.21 -0.51
C LEU A 77 3.24 3.50 0.08
N LEU A 78 1.92 3.61 0.14
CA LEU A 78 1.24 4.70 0.83
C LEU A 78 0.49 4.17 2.03
N LEU A 79 0.68 4.81 3.18
CA LEU A 79 -0.06 4.50 4.39
C LEU A 79 -1.16 5.55 4.59
N PHE A 80 -2.39 5.08 4.65
CA PHE A 80 -3.58 5.88 4.92
C PHE A 80 -4.05 5.67 6.35
N LYS A 81 -4.46 6.74 7.02
CA LYS A 81 -5.18 6.70 8.30
C LYS A 81 -6.15 7.87 8.34
N ASP A 82 -7.40 7.60 8.70
CA ASP A 82 -8.49 8.58 8.72
C ASP A 82 -8.65 9.31 7.37
N GLY A 83 -8.58 8.56 6.27
CA GLY A 83 -8.69 9.09 4.90
C GLY A 83 -7.53 9.96 4.42
N ASN A 84 -6.45 10.09 5.21
CA ASN A 84 -5.29 10.93 4.89
C ASN A 84 -4.03 10.08 4.72
N VAL A 85 -3.16 10.48 3.77
CA VAL A 85 -1.82 9.90 3.64
C VAL A 85 -0.98 10.33 4.85
N LYS A 86 -0.48 9.36 5.61
CA LYS A 86 0.40 9.58 6.76
C LYS A 86 1.86 9.35 6.42
N GLU A 87 2.12 8.32 5.61
CA GLU A 87 3.48 7.97 5.22
C GLU A 87 3.54 7.58 3.74
N THR A 88 4.68 7.86 3.13
CA THR A 88 4.98 7.56 1.73
C THR A 88 6.37 6.94 1.66
N ILE A 89 6.43 5.74 1.09
CA ILE A 89 7.67 4.98 0.96
C ILE A 89 7.85 4.72 -0.53
N ILE A 90 8.95 5.23 -1.09
CA ILE A 90 9.23 5.11 -2.52
C ILE A 90 10.40 4.15 -2.71
N GLY A 91 10.22 3.18 -3.59
CA GLY A 91 11.23 2.21 -3.98
C GLY A 91 11.21 0.92 -3.14
N ALA A 92 12.05 -0.04 -3.57
CA ALA A 92 12.21 -1.31 -2.88
C ALA A 92 13.09 -1.13 -1.63
N VAL A 93 12.45 -0.83 -0.50
CA VAL A 93 13.12 -0.65 0.79
C VAL A 93 13.11 -1.94 1.64
N PRO A 94 14.02 -2.08 2.61
CA PRO A 94 13.99 -3.22 3.53
C PRO A 94 12.71 -3.24 4.38
N LYS A 95 12.21 -4.45 4.71
CA LYS A 95 11.05 -4.66 5.59
C LYS A 95 11.11 -3.83 6.87
N LYS A 96 12.30 -3.73 7.48
CA LYS A 96 12.53 -2.96 8.72
C LYS A 96 12.06 -1.49 8.59
N LEU A 97 12.33 -0.84 7.46
CA LEU A 97 11.93 0.55 7.25
C LEU A 97 10.41 0.67 7.15
N ILE A 98 9.75 -0.28 6.48
CA ILE A 98 8.29 -0.32 6.35
C ILE A 98 7.67 -0.49 7.74
N VAL A 99 8.16 -1.45 8.53
CA VAL A 99 7.71 -1.70 9.90
C VAL A 99 7.89 -0.47 10.79
N GLU A 100 9.03 0.22 10.70
CA GLU A 100 9.29 1.45 11.45
C GLU A 100 8.26 2.53 11.13
N LYS A 101 7.95 2.71 9.84
CA LYS A 101 6.95 3.67 9.36
C LYS A 101 5.52 3.32 9.77
N LEU A 102 5.17 2.03 9.73
CA LEU A 102 3.89 1.53 10.23
C LEU A 102 3.75 1.83 11.73
N ASN A 103 4.76 1.50 12.54
CA ASN A 103 4.74 1.70 13.98
C ASN A 103 4.71 3.18 14.39
N ALA A 104 5.27 4.08 13.57
CA ALA A 104 5.19 5.53 13.83
C ALA A 104 3.77 6.10 13.65
N THR A 105 2.90 5.38 12.93
CA THR A 105 1.58 5.88 12.52
C THR A 105 0.42 5.17 13.21
N VAL A 106 0.60 3.88 13.56
CA VAL A 106 -0.44 3.03 14.18
C VAL A 106 -0.64 3.39 15.64
#